data_AF-A0A8E0ITQ2-F1
#
_entry.id   AF-A0A8E0ITQ2-F1
#
_cell.length_a   1.000
_cell.length_b   1.000
_cell.length_c   1.000
_cell.angle_alpha   90.00
_cell.angle_beta   90.00
_cell.angle_gamma   90.00
#
_symmetry.space_group_name_H-M   'P 1'
#
loop_
_entity.id
_entity.type
_entity.pdbx_description
1 polymer ?
#
loop_
_entity_poly.entity_id
_entity_poly.type
_entity_poly.pdbx_seq_one_letter_code
_entity_poly.pdbx_strand_id
1 'polypeptide(L)'
;LWIVAAVLIIAAIPKLIDGFSARKASGTYGTSLFTGGFYLLLALMVPVIVRPLMSLGPLLLGIVLMIYGVNKILSARNRQQFVNVSVWPTVIYGVVLLIMGFIMALNPFRTVMMVFSFFGGLLVVMGILQLFTRPRA
;
A
#
# COMPACT_ATOMS: atom_id res chain seq x y z
N LEU A 1 7.37 5.91 1.40
CA LEU A 1 8.63 5.37 0.82
C LEU A 1 9.57 6.48 0.37
N TRP A 2 9.13 7.39 -0.53
CA TRP A 2 9.94 8.55 -0.93
C TRP A 2 10.33 9.47 0.24
N ILE A 3 9.44 9.65 1.21
CA ILE A 3 9.74 10.40 2.46
C ILE A 3 10.84 9.70 3.26
N VAL A 4 10.82 8.36 3.34
CA VAL A 4 11.86 7.58 4.05
C VAL A 4 13.21 7.71 3.34
N ALA A 5 13.23 7.60 2.01
CA ALA A 5 14.43 7.82 1.21
C ALA A 5 14.97 9.26 1.36
N ALA A 6 14.09 10.26 1.35
CA ALA A 6 14.46 11.66 1.56
C ALA A 6 15.07 11.90 2.95
N VAL A 7 14.47 11.32 4.01
CA VAL A 7 15.01 11.39 5.38
C VAL A 7 16.39 10.74 5.45
N LEU A 8 16.59 9.59 4.80
CA LEU A 8 17.91 8.92 4.76
C LEU A 8 18.96 9.75 4.00
N ILE A 9 18.57 10.43 2.91
CA ILE A 9 19.45 11.35 2.18
C ILE A 9 19.81 12.55 3.07
N ILE A 10 18.84 13.17 3.72
CA ILE A 10 19.07 14.30 4.64
C ILE A 10 20.00 13.88 5.79
N ALA A 11 19.81 12.69 6.34
CA ALA A 11 20.67 12.14 7.39
C ALA A 11 22.09 11.79 6.92
N ALA A 12 22.29 11.53 5.63
CA ALA A 12 23.61 11.25 5.05
C ALA A 12 24.45 12.52 4.87
N ILE A 13 23.82 13.69 4.62
CA ILE A 13 24.51 14.97 4.38
C ILE A 13 25.47 15.36 5.53
N PRO A 14 25.04 15.48 6.80
CA PRO A 14 25.95 15.87 7.89
C PRO A 14 27.06 14.84 8.11
N LYS A 15 26.75 13.54 7.97
CA LYS A 15 27.74 12.45 8.12
C LYS A 15 28.83 12.48 7.05
N LEU A 16 28.48 12.89 5.82
CA LEU A 16 29.45 13.10 4.75
C LEU A 16 30.30 14.35 4.99
N ILE A 17 29.70 15.45 5.44
CA ILE A 17 30.41 16.70 5.77
C ILE A 17 31.42 16.46 6.90
N ASP A 18 31.02 15.77 7.96
CA ASP A 18 31.91 15.42 9.08
C ASP A 18 33.05 14.50 8.64
N GLY A 19 32.79 13.57 7.71
CA GLY A 19 33.81 12.71 7.12
C GLY A 19 34.82 13.47 6.25
N PHE A 20 34.38 14.47 5.47
CA PHE A 20 35.29 15.31 4.69
C PHE A 20 36.07 16.31 5.57
N SER A 21 35.48 16.80 6.65
CA SER A 21 36.16 17.68 7.63
C SER A 21 37.20 16.90 8.45
N ALA A 22 36.89 15.67 8.87
CA ALA A 22 37.85 14.77 9.51
C ALA A 22 39.03 14.42 8.59
N ARG A 23 38.80 14.33 7.27
CA ARG A 23 39.85 14.14 6.26
C ARG A 23 40.88 15.27 6.24
N LYS A 24 40.44 16.52 6.49
CA LYS A 24 41.33 17.69 6.57
C LYS A 24 42.11 17.77 7.89
N ALA A 25 41.61 17.14 8.96
CA ALA A 25 42.18 17.28 10.30
C ALA A 25 43.12 16.13 10.72
N SER A 26 42.90 14.88 10.27
CA SER A 26 43.68 13.72 10.78
C SER A 26 44.30 12.81 9.72
N GLY A 27 44.01 12.99 8.43
CA GLY A 27 44.56 12.14 7.36
C GLY A 27 44.04 10.69 7.34
N THR A 28 43.20 10.30 8.30
CA THR A 28 42.61 8.95 8.39
C THR A 28 41.23 8.94 7.75
N TYR A 29 40.86 7.85 7.06
CA TYR A 29 39.48 7.60 6.66
C TYR A 29 38.63 7.43 7.92
N GLY A 30 38.04 8.52 8.40
CA GLY A 30 37.13 8.50 9.54
C GLY A 30 35.93 7.59 9.24
N THR A 31 35.52 6.81 10.22
CA THR A 31 34.31 5.97 10.22
C THR A 31 33.05 6.73 9.74
N SER A 32 33.02 8.05 9.86
CA SER A 32 31.99 8.95 9.33
C SER A 32 31.82 8.90 7.82
N LEU A 33 32.91 8.81 7.03
CA LEU A 33 32.84 8.76 5.56
C LEU A 33 32.26 7.43 5.07
N PHE A 34 32.68 6.32 5.69
CA PHE A 34 32.14 4.98 5.43
C PHE A 34 30.66 4.90 5.82
N THR A 35 30.30 5.47 6.97
CA THR A 35 28.91 5.50 7.43
C THR A 35 28.02 6.34 6.51
N GLY A 36 28.47 7.53 6.06
CA GLY A 36 27.74 8.35 5.09
C GLY A 36 27.48 7.63 3.76
N GLY A 37 28.50 6.95 3.22
CA GLY A 37 28.36 6.11 2.02
C GLY A 37 27.36 4.97 2.21
N PHE A 38 27.40 4.30 3.37
CA PHE A 38 26.45 3.24 3.72
C PHE A 38 24.99 3.73 3.78
N TYR A 39 24.73 4.91 4.36
CA TYR A 39 23.39 5.50 4.38
C TYR A 39 22.87 5.83 2.97
N LEU A 40 23.74 6.30 2.07
CA LEU A 40 23.38 6.61 0.68
C LEU A 40 23.04 5.33 -0.09
N LEU A 41 23.81 4.26 0.12
CA LEU A 41 23.58 2.95 -0.47
C LEU A 41 22.25 2.36 0.04
N LEU A 42 21.97 2.46 1.34
CA LEU A 42 20.68 2.08 1.91
C LEU A 42 19.51 2.90 1.34
N ALA A 43 19.66 4.20 1.16
CA ALA A 43 18.62 5.06 0.59
C ALA A 43 18.21 4.62 -0.83
N LEU A 44 19.14 4.05 -1.60
CA LEU A 44 18.88 3.49 -2.93
C LEU A 44 18.30 2.07 -2.89
N MET A 45 18.79 1.22 -1.98
CA MET A 45 18.34 -0.18 -1.92
C MET A 45 16.98 -0.36 -1.25
N VAL A 46 16.68 0.43 -0.22
CA VAL A 46 15.41 0.32 0.55
C VAL A 46 14.19 0.43 -0.37
N PRO A 47 14.07 1.41 -1.30
CA PRO A 47 12.98 1.45 -2.25
C PRO A 47 12.83 0.23 -3.15
N VAL A 48 13.95 -0.36 -3.58
CA VAL A 48 13.95 -1.51 -4.48
C VAL A 48 13.39 -2.75 -3.78
N ILE A 49 13.71 -2.94 -2.50
CA ILE A 49 13.27 -4.09 -1.71
C ILE A 49 11.86 -3.87 -1.15
N VAL A 50 11.57 -2.68 -0.64
CA VAL A 50 10.31 -2.39 0.06
C VAL A 50 9.13 -2.30 -0.91
N ARG A 51 9.33 -1.88 -2.17
CA ARG A 51 8.25 -1.83 -3.17
C ARG A 51 7.62 -3.22 -3.41
N PRO A 52 8.36 -4.27 -3.79
CA PRO A 52 7.78 -5.62 -3.93
C PRO A 52 7.13 -6.12 -2.64
N LEU A 53 7.75 -5.89 -1.48
CA LEU A 53 7.21 -6.34 -0.19
C LEU A 53 5.87 -5.69 0.14
N MET A 54 5.73 -4.38 -0.10
CA MET A 54 4.47 -3.68 0.13
C MET A 54 3.36 -4.12 -0.85
N SER A 55 3.69 -4.58 -2.06
CA SER A 55 2.68 -5.18 -2.97
C SER A 55 2.20 -6.55 -2.56
N LEU A 56 2.92 -7.27 -1.67
CA LEU A 56 2.51 -8.61 -1.26
C LEU A 56 1.18 -8.60 -0.49
N GLY A 57 0.95 -7.61 0.36
CA GLY A 57 -0.30 -7.50 1.13
C GLY A 57 -1.54 -7.50 0.22
N PRO A 58 -1.67 -6.54 -0.71
CA PRO A 58 -2.82 -6.48 -1.61
C PRO A 58 -2.84 -7.64 -2.62
N LEU A 59 -1.69 -8.17 -3.04
CA LEU A 59 -1.62 -9.35 -3.91
C LEU A 59 -2.25 -10.57 -3.22
N LEU A 60 -1.83 -10.86 -1.98
CA LEU A 60 -2.36 -11.98 -1.20
C LEU A 60 -3.86 -11.79 -0.93
N LEU A 61 -4.29 -10.57 -0.59
CA LEU A 61 -5.71 -10.26 -0.45
C LEU A 61 -6.46 -10.50 -1.76
N GLY A 62 -5.89 -10.12 -2.90
CA GLY A 62 -6.49 -10.37 -4.22
C GLY A 62 -6.70 -11.86 -4.49
N ILE A 63 -5.68 -12.68 -4.20
CA ILE A 63 -5.76 -14.15 -4.33
C ILE A 63 -6.83 -14.73 -3.40
N VAL A 64 -6.86 -14.31 -2.13
CA VAL A 64 -7.86 -14.77 -1.16
C VAL A 64 -9.27 -14.40 -1.59
N LEU A 65 -9.48 -13.16 -2.08
CA LEU A 65 -10.77 -12.71 -2.61
C LEU A 65 -11.20 -13.54 -3.82
N MET A 66 -10.28 -13.87 -4.71
CA MET A 66 -10.58 -14.74 -5.85
C MET A 66 -11.04 -16.13 -5.37
N ILE A 67 -10.32 -16.75 -4.44
CA ILE A 67 -10.69 -18.06 -3.86
C ILE A 67 -12.08 -17.98 -3.23
N TYR A 68 -12.35 -16.92 -2.46
CA TYR A 68 -13.65 -16.73 -1.82
C TYR A 68 -14.77 -16.50 -2.84
N GLY A 69 -14.50 -15.76 -3.92
CA GLY A 69 -15.43 -15.52 -5.02
C GLY A 69 -15.83 -16.82 -5.73
N VAL A 70 -14.85 -17.67 -6.07
CA VAL A 70 -15.11 -19.01 -6.64
C VAL A 70 -15.96 -19.84 -5.69
N ASN A 71 -15.59 -19.91 -4.41
CA ASN A 71 -16.34 -20.67 -3.41
C ASN A 71 -17.78 -20.20 -3.26
N LYS A 72 -18.04 -18.88 -3.34
CA LYS A 72 -19.39 -18.32 -3.32
C LYS A 72 -20.21 -18.74 -4.53
N ILE A 73 -19.62 -18.72 -5.73
CA ILE A 73 -20.31 -19.14 -6.96
C ILE A 73 -20.64 -20.64 -6.92
N LEU A 74 -19.71 -21.49 -6.49
CA LEU A 74 -19.92 -22.93 -6.34
C LEU A 74 -20.99 -23.24 -5.29
N SER A 75 -20.96 -22.55 -4.15
CA SER A 75 -21.97 -22.69 -3.10
C SER A 75 -23.36 -22.24 -3.57
N ALA A 76 -23.42 -21.21 -4.41
CA ALA A 76 -24.66 -20.74 -5.01
C ALA A 76 -25.29 -21.83 -5.91
N ARG A 77 -24.48 -22.49 -6.74
CA ARG A 77 -24.91 -23.64 -7.57
C ARG A 77 -25.47 -24.79 -6.72
N ASN A 78 -24.80 -25.15 -5.62
CA ASN A 78 -25.29 -26.22 -4.73
C ASN A 78 -26.61 -25.86 -4.03
N ARG A 79 -26.87 -24.57 -3.78
CA ARG A 79 -28.15 -24.10 -3.19
C ARG A 79 -29.32 -24.07 -4.17
N GLN A 80 -29.08 -24.28 -5.47
CA GLN A 80 -30.15 -24.45 -6.47
C GLN A 80 -31.00 -25.71 -6.23
N GLN A 81 -30.58 -26.61 -5.34
CA GLN A 81 -31.34 -27.81 -4.95
C GLN A 81 -32.49 -27.51 -3.97
N PHE A 82 -32.59 -26.29 -3.44
CA PHE A 82 -33.68 -25.88 -2.53
C PHE A 82 -34.63 -24.90 -3.24
N VAL A 83 -35.92 -25.24 -3.25
CA VAL A 83 -36.97 -24.68 -4.13
C VAL A 83 -37.37 -23.22 -3.83
N ASN A 84 -36.70 -22.52 -2.89
CA ASN A 84 -37.12 -21.18 -2.45
C ASN A 84 -35.98 -20.17 -2.19
N VAL A 85 -34.77 -20.40 -2.74
CA VAL A 85 -33.64 -19.48 -2.50
C VAL A 85 -33.18 -18.84 -3.80
N SER A 86 -33.27 -17.51 -3.90
CA SER A 86 -32.72 -16.77 -5.04
C SER A 86 -31.20 -16.86 -5.03
N VAL A 87 -30.65 -17.54 -6.03
CA VAL A 87 -29.23 -17.84 -6.17
C VAL A 87 -28.43 -16.67 -6.76
N TRP A 88 -29.11 -15.80 -7.51
CA TRP A 88 -28.54 -14.68 -8.24
C TRP A 88 -27.74 -13.69 -7.39
N PRO A 89 -28.19 -13.23 -6.21
CA PRO A 89 -27.42 -12.31 -5.37
C PRO A 89 -26.08 -12.91 -4.93
N THR A 90 -26.04 -14.22 -4.67
CA THR A 90 -24.82 -14.90 -4.23
C THR A 90 -23.82 -15.04 -5.37
N VAL A 91 -24.29 -15.31 -6.59
CA VAL A 91 -23.44 -15.38 -7.79
C VAL A 91 -22.86 -14.01 -8.12
N ILE A 92 -23.69 -12.96 -8.12
CA ILE A 92 -23.25 -11.57 -8.37
C ILE A 92 -22.18 -11.16 -7.37
N TYR A 93 -22.39 -11.44 -6.09
CA TYR A 93 -21.39 -11.18 -5.05
C TYR A 93 -20.06 -11.91 -5.31
N GLY A 94 -20.12 -13.21 -5.68
CA GLY A 94 -18.93 -13.97 -6.03
C GLY A 94 -18.18 -13.43 -7.25
N VAL A 95 -18.91 -12.97 -8.28
CA VAL A 95 -18.33 -12.34 -9.48
C VAL A 95 -17.65 -11.01 -9.13
N VAL A 96 -18.28 -10.17 -8.28
CA VAL A 96 -17.67 -8.92 -7.81
C VAL A 96 -16.36 -9.19 -7.06
N LEU A 97 -16.33 -10.20 -6.20
CA LEU A 97 -15.12 -10.60 -5.48
C LEU A 97 -14.01 -11.08 -6.43
N LEU A 98 -14.35 -11.83 -7.47
CA LEU A 98 -13.40 -12.24 -8.51
C LEU A 98 -12.80 -11.03 -9.23
N ILE A 99 -13.63 -10.08 -9.65
CA ILE A 99 -13.18 -8.86 -10.34
C ILE A 99 -12.28 -8.03 -9.42
N MET A 100 -12.69 -7.80 -8.16
CA MET A 100 -11.86 -7.08 -7.20
C MET A 100 -10.53 -7.78 -6.95
N GLY A 101 -10.55 -9.10 -6.74
CA GLY A 101 -9.35 -9.87 -6.51
C GLY A 101 -8.40 -9.85 -7.71
N PHE A 102 -8.95 -9.91 -8.92
CA PHE A 102 -8.18 -9.78 -10.16
C PHE A 102 -7.53 -8.39 -10.31
N ILE A 103 -8.28 -7.31 -10.05
CA ILE A 103 -7.74 -5.94 -10.09
C ILE A 103 -6.62 -5.77 -9.05
N MET A 104 -6.81 -6.32 -7.84
CA MET A 104 -5.78 -6.32 -6.78
C MET A 104 -4.54 -7.12 -7.17
N ALA A 105 -4.68 -8.26 -7.84
CA ALA A 105 -3.55 -9.06 -8.26
C ALA A 105 -2.74 -8.41 -9.40
N LEU A 106 -3.42 -7.77 -10.37
CA LEU A 106 -2.76 -7.09 -11.48
C LEU A 106 -2.02 -5.83 -11.06
N ASN A 107 -2.58 -5.04 -10.14
CA ASN A 107 -1.96 -3.79 -9.69
C ASN A 107 -2.21 -3.52 -8.20
N PRO A 108 -1.51 -4.25 -7.31
CA PRO A 108 -1.77 -4.24 -5.86
C PRO A 108 -1.66 -2.85 -5.24
N PHE A 109 -0.69 -2.04 -5.66
CA PHE A 109 -0.51 -0.69 -5.16
C PHE A 109 -1.62 0.26 -5.59
N ARG A 110 -2.01 0.18 -6.86
CA ARG A 110 -3.05 1.07 -7.40
C ARG A 110 -4.40 0.78 -6.74
N THR A 111 -4.68 -0.47 -6.39
CA THR A 111 -5.93 -0.80 -5.69
C THR A 111 -5.97 -0.24 -4.28
N VAL A 112 -4.85 -0.30 -3.53
CA VAL A 112 -4.77 0.36 -2.21
C VAL A 112 -4.95 1.87 -2.34
N MET A 113 -4.35 2.50 -3.35
CA MET A 113 -4.56 3.92 -3.64
C MET A 113 -6.02 4.23 -3.97
N MET A 114 -6.70 3.41 -4.78
CA MET A 114 -8.12 3.60 -5.08
C MET A 114 -8.98 3.58 -3.81
N VAL A 115 -8.71 2.64 -2.89
CA VAL A 115 -9.43 2.57 -1.62
C VAL A 115 -9.21 3.83 -0.79
N PHE A 116 -7.95 4.28 -0.66
CA PHE A 116 -7.66 5.53 0.05
C PHE A 116 -8.28 6.75 -0.62
N SER A 117 -8.28 6.84 -1.95
CA SER A 117 -8.93 7.93 -2.69
C SER A 117 -10.44 7.93 -2.51
N PHE A 118 -11.07 6.75 -2.48
CA PHE A 118 -12.50 6.62 -2.21
C PHE A 118 -12.84 7.11 -0.80
N PHE A 119 -12.11 6.64 0.22
CA PHE A 119 -12.30 7.12 1.59
C PHE A 119 -12.00 8.61 1.74
N GLY A 120 -10.93 9.12 1.12
CA GLY A 120 -10.61 10.54 1.11
C GLY A 120 -11.71 11.38 0.47
N GLY A 121 -12.26 10.93 -0.66
CA GLY A 121 -13.40 11.56 -1.32
C GLY A 121 -14.64 11.57 -0.43
N LEU A 122 -14.95 10.45 0.22
CA LEU A 122 -16.05 10.37 1.20
C LEU A 122 -15.86 11.35 2.35
N LEU A 123 -14.64 11.45 2.91
CA LEU A 123 -14.34 12.40 3.99
C LEU A 123 -14.51 13.85 3.54
N VAL A 124 -14.08 14.19 2.32
CA VAL A 124 -14.30 15.52 1.75
C VAL A 124 -15.79 15.80 1.61
N VAL A 125 -16.56 14.87 1.05
CA VAL A 125 -18.02 15.00 0.91
C VAL A 125 -18.68 15.17 2.28
N MET A 126 -18.32 14.35 3.26
CA MET A 126 -18.85 14.45 4.63
C MET A 126 -18.49 15.79 5.27
N GLY A 127 -17.25 16.25 5.13
CA GLY A 127 -16.81 17.56 5.63
C GLY A 127 -17.61 18.70 5.01
N ILE A 128 -17.81 18.67 3.69
CA ILE A 128 -18.63 19.66 2.98
C ILE A 128 -20.08 19.62 3.48
N LEU A 129 -20.69 18.43 3.58
CA LEU A 129 -22.06 18.29 4.07
C LEU A 129 -22.21 18.81 5.50
N GLN A 130 -21.21 18.62 6.38
CA GLN A 130 -21.22 19.16 7.74
C GLN A 130 -21.17 20.70 7.78
N LEU A 131 -20.52 21.35 6.81
CA LEU A 131 -20.51 22.81 6.73
C LEU A 131 -21.90 23.39 6.40
N PHE A 132 -22.68 22.68 5.58
CA PHE A 132 -24.03 23.10 5.21
C PHE A 132 -25.10 22.62 6.20
N THR A 133 -24.87 21.50 6.85
CA THR A 133 -25.78 20.95 7.87
C THR A 133 -25.45 21.59 9.21
N ARG A 134 -25.94 22.83 9.44
CA ARG A 134 -25.87 23.45 10.77
C ARG A 134 -26.54 22.48 11.77
N PRO A 135 -25.84 21.99 12.81
CA PRO A 135 -26.51 21.25 13.87
C PRO A 135 -27.51 22.22 14.50
N ARG A 136 -28.80 21.95 14.31
CA ARG A 136 -29.85 22.64 15.07
C ARG A 136 -29.74 22.11 16.49
N ALA A 137 -29.03 22.86 17.33
CA ALA A 137 -29.14 22.75 18.78
C ALA A 137 -30.53 23.20 19.22
#